data_AF-A0A821S900-F1
#
_entry.id   AF-A0A821S900-F1
#
_cell.length_a   1.000
_cell.length_b   1.000
_cell.length_c   1.000
_cell.angle_alpha   90.00
_cell.angle_beta   90.00
_cell.angle_gamma   90.00
#
_symmetry.space_group_name_H-M   'P 1'
#
loop_
_entity.id
_entity.type
_entity.pdbx_description
1 polymer ?
#
loop_
_entity_poly.entity_id
_entity_poly.type
_entity_poly.pdbx_seq_one_letter_code
_entity_poly.pdbx_strand_id
1 'polypeptide(L)'
;MSKLAFEHYNADIISSNTHRINALHLSIVFIYDLVLSSICILPNLLRLERLVLDKIESKYLTKILDQLFGLLLLFSLIITYNEYVENKTTIYRQILHLPALKYCHLSLGGEWSDNQLLPIATNEYNTIENLIINDSINIEQFCSVLSYILQLRRLSVHSLTEF
;
A
#
# COMPACT_ATOMS: atom_id res chain seq x y z
N MET A 1 -6.20 6.25 23.21
CA MET A 1 -4.94 6.83 23.71
C MET A 1 -5.10 8.35 23.67
N SER A 2 -4.59 9.12 24.64
CA SER A 2 -4.61 10.59 24.52
C SER A 2 -3.49 11.05 23.59
N LYS A 3 -3.67 12.18 22.90
CA LYS A 3 -2.67 12.75 21.97
C LYS A 3 -1.29 12.92 22.62
N LEU A 4 -1.25 13.44 23.85
CA LEU A 4 0.00 13.61 24.61
C LEU A 4 0.69 12.28 24.95
N ALA A 5 -0.07 11.22 25.23
CA ALA A 5 0.49 9.90 25.49
C ALA A 5 1.09 9.29 24.22
N PHE A 6 0.44 9.52 23.07
CA PHE A 6 0.98 9.12 21.78
C PHE A 6 2.25 9.91 21.42
N GLU A 7 2.29 11.22 21.65
CA GLU A 7 3.48 12.04 21.38
C GLU A 7 4.70 11.57 22.19
N HIS A 8 4.54 11.26 23.48
CA HIS A 8 5.61 10.67 24.30
C HIS A 8 6.02 9.30 23.79
N TYR A 9 5.05 8.42 23.51
CA TYR A 9 5.33 7.09 22.97
C TYR A 9 6.09 7.17 21.63
N ASN A 10 5.70 8.08 20.76
CA ASN A 10 6.33 8.29 19.47
C ASN A 10 7.75 8.86 19.61
N ALA A 11 8.00 9.80 20.52
CA ALA A 11 9.32 10.33 20.77
C ALA A 11 10.27 9.28 21.36
N ASP A 12 9.83 8.60 22.42
CA ASP A 12 10.71 7.77 23.24
C ASP A 12 10.93 6.37 22.66
N ILE A 13 9.94 5.83 21.93
CA ILE A 13 9.98 4.44 21.44
C ILE A 13 10.16 4.41 19.93
N ILE A 14 9.31 5.10 19.17
CA ILE A 14 9.32 4.98 17.71
C ILE A 14 10.49 5.77 17.11
N SER A 15 10.60 7.06 17.42
CA SER A 15 11.59 7.97 16.84
C SER A 15 13.02 7.55 17.19
N SER A 16 13.23 7.09 18.42
CA SER A 16 14.52 6.59 18.91
C SER A 16 14.95 5.27 18.26
N ASN A 17 14.01 4.48 17.73
CA ASN A 17 14.26 3.15 17.14
C ASN A 17 13.95 3.06 15.63
N THR A 18 13.77 4.18 14.93
CA THR A 18 13.51 4.22 13.47
C THR A 18 14.49 3.37 12.66
N HIS A 19 15.78 3.43 13.03
CA HIS A 19 16.87 2.66 12.42
C HIS A 19 16.83 1.14 12.69
N ARG A 20 15.90 0.64 13.50
CA ARG A 20 15.73 -0.78 13.84
C ARG A 20 14.41 -1.36 13.35
N ILE A 21 13.43 -0.51 13.06
CA ILE A 21 12.10 -0.94 12.61
C ILE A 21 12.20 -1.43 11.16
N ASN A 22 12.01 -2.73 10.97
CA ASN A 22 11.96 -3.37 9.65
C ASN A 22 10.55 -3.87 9.29
N ALA A 23 9.65 -3.98 10.26
CA ALA A 23 8.27 -4.33 10.03
C ALA A 23 7.36 -3.38 10.81
N LEU A 24 6.36 -2.84 10.13
CA LEU A 24 5.38 -1.95 10.73
C LEU A 24 3.98 -2.40 10.36
N HIS A 25 3.11 -2.47 11.35
CA HIS A 25 1.70 -2.71 11.18
C HIS A 25 0.94 -1.50 11.72
N LEU A 26 0.25 -0.79 10.84
CA LEU A 26 -0.57 0.37 11.16
C LEU A 26 -2.04 0.01 11.04
N SER A 27 -2.80 0.32 12.08
CA SER A 27 -4.26 0.22 12.08
C SER A 27 -4.93 1.59 12.24
N ILE A 28 -6.23 1.71 11.91
CA ILE A 28 -7.04 2.95 11.95
C ILE A 28 -6.71 3.88 13.14
N VAL A 29 -6.52 3.30 14.32
CA VAL A 29 -6.33 4.04 15.59
C VAL A 29 -5.05 4.87 15.60
N PHE A 30 -4.04 4.50 14.80
CA PHE A 30 -2.72 5.12 14.82
C PHE A 30 -2.42 5.99 13.60
N ILE A 31 -3.23 5.92 12.54
CA ILE A 31 -2.94 6.60 11.27
C ILE A 31 -3.10 8.12 11.40
N TYR A 32 -4.08 8.58 12.16
CA TYR A 32 -4.26 10.02 12.37
C TYR A 32 -3.03 10.66 13.01
N ASP A 33 -2.49 10.05 14.06
CA ASP A 33 -1.37 10.65 14.78
C ASP A 33 -0.01 10.41 14.10
N LEU A 34 0.10 9.39 13.23
CA LEU A 34 1.39 8.94 12.66
C LEU A 34 1.60 9.39 11.20
N VAL A 35 0.52 9.64 10.47
CA VAL A 35 0.55 10.04 9.05
C VAL A 35 0.05 11.48 8.83
N LEU A 36 -0.90 11.95 9.66
CA LEU A 36 -1.56 13.25 9.46
C LEU A 36 -1.17 14.32 10.48
N SER A 37 -0.52 13.93 11.57
CA SER A 37 0.14 14.89 12.44
C SER A 37 1.35 15.50 11.71
N SER A 38 1.85 16.62 12.22
CA SER A 38 3.10 17.24 11.77
C SER A 38 4.33 16.34 11.92
N ILE A 39 4.20 15.15 12.52
CA ILE A 39 5.27 14.17 12.75
C ILE A 39 5.07 13.00 11.79
N CYS A 40 5.30 13.23 10.50
CA CYS A 40 5.31 12.16 9.51
C CYS A 40 6.55 11.29 9.68
N ILE A 41 6.39 10.08 10.20
CA ILE A 41 7.53 9.20 10.52
C ILE A 41 7.90 8.21 9.41
N LEU A 42 6.97 7.91 8.49
CA LEU A 42 7.17 6.85 7.48
C LEU A 42 8.44 7.05 6.64
N PRO A 43 8.75 8.26 6.13
CA PRO A 43 9.99 8.50 5.37
C PRO A 43 11.27 8.25 6.17
N ASN A 44 11.22 8.29 7.50
CA ASN A 44 12.40 8.10 8.36
C ASN A 44 12.69 6.61 8.64
N LEU A 45 11.78 5.70 8.27
CA LEU A 45 11.94 4.26 8.48
C LEU A 45 12.72 3.62 7.33
N LEU A 46 13.96 4.05 7.11
CA LEU A 46 14.78 3.66 5.96
C LEU A 46 15.06 2.15 5.86
N ARG A 47 14.90 1.41 6.97
CA ARG A 47 15.06 -0.06 7.03
C ARG A 47 13.74 -0.82 6.94
N LEU A 48 12.64 -0.13 6.68
CA LEU A 48 11.33 -0.76 6.60
C LEU A 48 11.29 -1.71 5.42
N GLU A 49 11.06 -2.98 5.72
CA GLU A 49 10.99 -4.10 4.79
C GLU A 49 9.54 -4.55 4.57
N ARG A 50 8.71 -4.45 5.61
CA ARG A 50 7.32 -4.91 5.60
C ARG A 50 6.40 -3.86 6.17
N LEU A 51 5.35 -3.54 5.42
CA LEU A 51 4.29 -2.63 5.85
C LEU A 51 2.93 -3.32 5.74
N VAL A 52 2.19 -3.31 6.83
CA VAL A 52 0.79 -3.72 6.88
C VAL A 52 -0.05 -2.50 7.21
N LEU A 53 -1.00 -2.21 6.33
CA LEU A 53 -1.96 -1.12 6.41
C LEU A 53 -3.33 -1.75 6.61
N ASP A 54 -3.78 -1.86 7.86
CA ASP A 54 -5.03 -2.54 8.22
C ASP A 54 -6.14 -1.57 8.60
N LYS A 55 -7.28 -1.67 7.92
CA LYS A 55 -8.44 -0.80 8.11
C LYS A 55 -8.02 0.66 8.06
N ILE A 56 -7.31 1.08 7.03
CA ILE A 56 -6.97 2.50 6.83
C ILE A 56 -8.25 3.24 6.37
N GLU A 57 -8.28 4.58 6.42
CA GLU A 57 -9.31 5.34 5.67
C GLU A 57 -8.78 5.75 4.29
N SER A 58 -9.60 5.63 3.25
CA SER A 58 -9.21 5.68 1.84
C SER A 58 -8.60 7.03 1.48
N LYS A 59 -9.14 8.09 2.07
CA LYS A 59 -8.65 9.47 1.95
C LYS A 59 -7.20 9.68 2.40
N TYR A 60 -6.63 8.73 3.15
CA TYR A 60 -5.23 8.75 3.59
C TYR A 60 -4.32 7.83 2.80
N LEU A 61 -4.87 6.84 2.11
CA LEU A 61 -4.09 5.80 1.45
C LEU A 61 -3.15 6.39 0.40
N THR A 62 -3.64 7.27 -0.47
CA THR A 62 -2.82 7.94 -1.49
C THR A 62 -1.64 8.68 -0.88
N LYS A 63 -1.86 9.42 0.22
CA LYS A 63 -0.80 10.17 0.92
C LYS A 63 0.22 9.26 1.58
N ILE A 64 -0.23 8.12 2.13
CA ILE A 64 0.68 7.11 2.69
C ILE A 64 1.55 6.54 1.57
N LEU A 65 0.94 6.14 0.45
CA LEU A 65 1.65 5.55 -0.69
C LEU A 65 2.70 6.50 -1.28
N ASP A 66 2.42 7.80 -1.38
CA ASP A 66 3.38 8.81 -1.81
C ASP A 66 4.65 8.83 -0.94
N GLN A 67 4.52 8.54 0.36
CA GLN A 67 5.63 8.52 1.30
C GLN A 67 6.47 7.23 1.20
N LEU A 68 5.93 6.16 0.62
CA LEU A 68 6.61 4.86 0.52
C LEU A 68 7.64 4.82 -0.60
N PHE A 69 7.59 5.73 -1.57
CA PHE A 69 8.50 5.73 -2.72
C PHE A 69 9.98 5.79 -2.32
N GLY A 70 10.31 6.51 -1.24
CA GLY A 70 11.66 6.61 -0.71
C GLY A 70 12.15 5.39 0.09
N LEU A 71 11.27 4.42 0.37
CA LEU A 71 11.58 3.24 1.18
C LEU A 71 12.13 2.11 0.31
N LEU A 72 13.39 2.24 -0.08
CA LEU A 72 14.06 1.35 -1.03
C LEU A 72 14.21 -0.11 -0.56
N LEU A 73 13.93 -0.40 0.71
CA LEU A 73 13.97 -1.76 1.27
C LEU A 73 12.57 -2.37 1.43
N LEU A 74 11.50 -1.62 1.14
CA LEU A 74 10.13 -2.08 1.30
C LEU A 74 9.80 -3.15 0.25
N PHE A 75 9.91 -4.42 0.65
CA PHE A 75 9.65 -5.55 -0.24
C PHE A 75 8.27 -6.18 -0.05
N SER A 76 7.58 -5.88 1.05
CA SER A 76 6.26 -6.43 1.35
C SER A 76 5.27 -5.33 1.73
N LEU A 77 4.15 -5.28 1.01
CA LEU A 77 3.04 -4.38 1.30
C LEU A 77 1.74 -5.19 1.39
N ILE A 78 1.03 -5.00 2.50
CA ILE A 78 -0.31 -5.56 2.72
C ILE A 78 -1.23 -4.39 3.01
N ILE A 79 -2.32 -4.29 2.24
CA ILE A 79 -3.34 -3.27 2.43
C ILE A 79 -4.68 -4.00 2.57
N THR A 80 -5.26 -3.91 3.75
CA THR A 80 -6.59 -4.43 4.05
C THR A 80 -7.50 -3.29 4.41
N TYR A 81 -8.65 -3.23 3.75
CA TYR A 81 -9.59 -2.14 3.82
C TYR A 81 -11.00 -2.71 3.98
N ASN A 82 -11.80 -2.05 4.81
CA ASN A 82 -13.12 -2.57 5.20
C ASN A 82 -14.29 -1.80 4.58
N GLU A 83 -14.01 -0.68 3.92
CA GLU A 83 -15.04 0.18 3.32
C GLU A 83 -14.82 0.32 1.80
N TYR A 84 -15.56 1.20 1.13
CA TYR A 84 -15.36 1.48 -0.28
C TYR A 84 -14.15 2.42 -0.48
N VAL A 85 -13.32 2.10 -1.48
CA VAL A 85 -12.15 2.91 -1.88
C VAL A 85 -12.39 3.51 -3.26
N GLU A 86 -12.35 4.83 -3.33
CA GLU A 86 -12.33 5.58 -4.60
C GLU A 86 -10.93 5.63 -5.20
N ASN A 87 -10.83 5.77 -6.53
CA ASN A 87 -9.57 5.97 -7.26
C ASN A 87 -8.56 4.83 -7.09
N LYS A 88 -9.05 3.58 -7.12
CA LYS A 88 -8.23 2.36 -7.12
C LYS A 88 -7.16 2.40 -8.21
N THR A 89 -7.46 2.92 -9.40
CA THR A 89 -6.49 3.09 -10.49
C THR A 89 -5.28 3.92 -10.05
N THR A 90 -5.48 5.02 -9.31
CA THR A 90 -4.37 5.82 -8.76
C THR A 90 -3.57 5.03 -7.72
N ILE A 91 -4.26 4.34 -6.82
CA ILE A 91 -3.63 3.53 -5.76
C ILE A 91 -2.75 2.44 -6.36
N TYR A 92 -3.29 1.65 -7.29
CA TYR A 92 -2.52 0.60 -7.98
C TYR A 92 -1.33 1.21 -8.71
N ARG A 93 -1.50 2.35 -9.40
CA ARG A 93 -0.37 3.02 -10.05
C ARG A 93 0.75 3.33 -9.06
N GLN A 94 0.44 3.96 -7.92
CA GLN A 94 1.45 4.29 -6.91
C GLN A 94 2.16 3.03 -6.38
N ILE A 95 1.42 1.96 -6.11
CA ILE A 95 1.97 0.67 -5.65
C ILE A 95 2.91 0.06 -6.69
N LEU A 96 2.51 0.08 -7.96
CA LEU A 96 3.30 -0.44 -9.08
C LEU A 96 4.57 0.38 -9.35
N HIS A 97 4.71 1.56 -8.77
CA HIS A 97 5.95 2.36 -8.83
C HIS A 97 6.89 2.11 -7.64
N LEU A 98 6.53 1.28 -6.67
CA LEU A 98 7.39 0.98 -5.54
C LEU A 98 8.55 0.07 -5.99
N PRO A 99 9.82 0.52 -5.83
CA PRO A 99 10.95 -0.05 -6.58
C PRO A 99 11.37 -1.45 -6.13
N ALA A 100 11.25 -1.75 -4.83
CA ALA A 100 11.71 -2.99 -4.23
C ALA A 100 10.58 -3.98 -3.89
N LEU A 101 9.34 -3.65 -4.24
CA LEU A 101 8.17 -4.39 -3.80
C LEU A 101 8.09 -5.76 -4.49
N LYS A 102 8.20 -6.85 -3.72
CA LYS A 102 8.15 -8.23 -4.22
C LYS A 102 6.86 -8.96 -3.85
N TYR A 103 6.25 -8.57 -2.73
CA TYR A 103 5.01 -9.15 -2.22
C TYR A 103 3.97 -8.06 -2.03
N CYS A 104 2.83 -8.21 -2.69
CA CYS A 104 1.73 -7.26 -2.62
C CYS A 104 0.42 -8.01 -2.35
N HIS A 105 -0.28 -7.63 -1.29
CA HIS A 105 -1.62 -8.11 -0.98
C HIS A 105 -2.57 -6.92 -0.83
N LEU A 106 -3.60 -6.88 -1.67
CA LEU A 106 -4.59 -5.81 -1.73
C LEU A 106 -5.97 -6.38 -1.46
N SER A 107 -6.67 -5.79 -0.50
CA SER A 107 -8.09 -5.96 -0.26
C SER A 107 -8.64 -4.57 0.00
N LEU A 108 -9.05 -3.88 -1.06
CA LEU A 108 -9.52 -2.50 -1.06
C LEU A 108 -11.06 -2.40 -0.96
N GLY A 109 -11.78 -3.52 -1.05
CA GLY A 109 -13.23 -3.57 -0.89
C GLY A 109 -14.00 -2.95 -2.05
N GLY A 110 -15.25 -3.38 -2.24
CA GLY A 110 -16.13 -2.89 -3.31
C GLY A 110 -15.67 -3.25 -4.73
N GLU A 111 -16.49 -2.92 -5.72
CA GLU A 111 -16.14 -3.09 -7.13
C GLU A 111 -15.10 -2.06 -7.58
N TRP A 112 -14.36 -2.38 -8.64
CA TRP A 112 -13.51 -1.41 -9.31
C TRP A 112 -14.38 -0.52 -10.20
N SER A 113 -14.91 0.56 -9.62
CA SER A 113 -15.82 1.50 -10.27
C SER A 113 -15.11 2.58 -11.10
N ASP A 114 -13.77 2.64 -11.07
CA ASP A 114 -13.04 3.63 -11.85
C ASP A 114 -13.20 3.34 -13.35
N ASN A 115 -13.80 4.30 -14.07
CA ASN A 115 -13.94 4.24 -15.53
C ASN A 115 -12.59 4.32 -16.27
N GLN A 116 -11.50 4.61 -15.56
CA GLN A 116 -10.16 4.75 -16.13
C GLN A 116 -9.35 3.46 -15.92
N LEU A 117 -8.97 2.84 -17.04
CA LEU A 117 -8.00 1.76 -17.07
C LEU A 117 -6.60 2.29 -16.73
N LEU A 118 -5.80 1.48 -16.06
CA LEU A 118 -4.35 1.69 -16.05
C LEU A 118 -3.83 1.62 -17.50
N PRO A 119 -2.93 2.54 -17.91
CA PRO A 119 -2.31 2.43 -19.23
C PRO A 119 -1.53 1.12 -19.32
N ILE A 120 -1.39 0.57 -20.51
CA ILE A 120 -0.60 -0.65 -20.70
C ILE A 120 0.87 -0.30 -20.51
N ALA A 121 1.57 -1.04 -19.64
CA ALA A 121 2.99 -0.80 -19.38
C ALA A 121 3.82 -1.07 -20.64
N THR A 122 4.67 -0.11 -21.02
CA THR A 122 5.57 -0.25 -22.17
C THR A 122 7.03 -0.42 -21.74
N ASN A 123 7.47 0.30 -20.70
CA ASN A 123 8.85 0.27 -20.20
C ASN A 123 8.97 0.39 -18.67
N GLU A 124 7.83 0.46 -17.96
CA GLU A 124 7.79 0.61 -16.51
C GLU A 124 7.36 -0.72 -15.89
N TYR A 125 8.33 -1.53 -15.49
CA TYR A 125 8.07 -2.84 -14.92
C TYR A 125 8.34 -2.83 -13.43
N ASN A 126 7.42 -3.42 -12.68
CA ASN A 126 7.53 -3.59 -11.25
C ASN A 126 8.27 -4.90 -10.89
N THR A 127 8.79 -4.97 -9.67
CA THR A 127 9.53 -6.13 -9.12
C THR A 127 8.64 -7.14 -8.37
N ILE A 128 7.31 -6.97 -8.37
CA ILE A 128 6.37 -7.87 -7.70
C ILE A 128 6.51 -9.28 -8.27
N GLU A 129 6.75 -10.22 -7.36
CA GLU A 129 6.82 -11.66 -7.63
C GLU A 129 5.56 -12.38 -7.13
N ASN A 130 4.89 -11.81 -6.10
CA ASN A 130 3.70 -12.39 -5.48
C ASN A 130 2.61 -11.33 -5.38
N LEU A 131 1.51 -11.52 -6.09
CA LEU A 131 0.36 -10.63 -6.09
C LEU A 131 -0.89 -11.35 -5.58
N ILE A 132 -1.54 -10.76 -4.59
CA ILE A 132 -2.85 -11.19 -4.09
C ILE A 132 -3.82 -10.02 -4.24
N ILE A 133 -4.86 -10.21 -5.04
CA ILE A 133 -5.98 -9.27 -5.18
C ILE A 133 -7.21 -9.95 -4.55
N ASN A 134 -7.58 -9.51 -3.36
CA ASN A 134 -8.73 -9.98 -2.62
C ASN A 134 -9.94 -9.06 -2.80
N ASP A 135 -10.15 -8.61 -4.04
CA ASP A 135 -11.24 -7.75 -4.47
C ASP A 135 -11.87 -8.32 -5.74
N SER A 136 -13.07 -7.81 -6.08
CA SER A 136 -13.63 -8.02 -7.41
C SER A 136 -12.96 -7.07 -8.40
N ILE A 137 -12.36 -7.63 -9.45
CA ILE A 137 -11.68 -6.88 -10.51
C ILE A 137 -12.16 -7.38 -11.87
N ASN A 138 -12.47 -6.44 -12.76
CA ASN A 138 -12.83 -6.80 -14.13
C ASN A 138 -11.61 -7.27 -14.93
N ILE A 139 -11.83 -8.07 -15.97
CA ILE A 139 -10.75 -8.66 -16.75
C ILE A 139 -9.85 -7.61 -17.40
N GLU A 140 -10.39 -6.50 -17.90
CA GLU A 140 -9.61 -5.45 -18.57
C GLU A 140 -8.63 -4.77 -17.60
N GLN A 141 -9.11 -4.34 -16.43
CA GLN A 141 -8.28 -3.77 -15.36
C GLN A 141 -7.25 -4.78 -14.88
N PHE A 142 -7.65 -6.05 -14.72
CA PHE A 142 -6.75 -7.11 -14.33
C PHE A 142 -5.61 -7.30 -15.33
N CYS A 143 -5.91 -7.33 -16.63
CA CYS A 143 -4.91 -7.41 -17.69
C CYS A 143 -3.98 -6.18 -17.68
N SER A 144 -4.53 -4.98 -17.49
CA SER A 144 -3.72 -3.77 -17.37
C SER A 144 -2.76 -3.83 -16.17
N VAL A 145 -3.21 -4.28 -15.00
CA VAL A 145 -2.34 -4.47 -13.82
C VAL A 145 -1.22 -5.47 -14.13
N LEU A 146 -1.55 -6.62 -14.72
CA LEU A 146 -0.57 -7.65 -15.04
C LEU A 146 0.49 -7.19 -16.05
N SER A 147 0.17 -6.26 -16.94
CA SER A 147 1.13 -5.72 -17.91
C SER A 147 2.36 -5.09 -17.24
N TYR A 148 2.23 -4.58 -16.01
CA TYR A 148 3.32 -4.00 -15.23
C TYR A 148 4.19 -5.04 -14.50
N ILE A 149 3.74 -6.29 -14.35
CA ILE A 149 4.31 -7.26 -13.40
C ILE A 149 4.88 -8.47 -14.15
N LEU A 150 5.96 -8.26 -14.89
CA LEU A 150 6.59 -9.31 -15.70
C LEU A 150 7.30 -10.39 -14.90
N GLN A 151 7.61 -10.14 -13.62
CA GLN A 151 8.32 -11.07 -12.74
C GLN A 151 7.39 -11.93 -11.88
N LEU A 152 6.09 -11.92 -12.17
CA LEU A 152 5.07 -12.60 -11.39
C LEU A 152 5.31 -14.12 -11.34
N ARG A 153 5.39 -14.67 -10.13
CA ARG A 153 5.56 -16.10 -9.86
C ARG A 153 4.35 -16.70 -9.16
N ARG A 154 3.66 -15.90 -8.35
CA ARG A 154 2.45 -16.31 -7.65
C ARG A 154 1.38 -15.26 -7.79
N LEU A 155 0.19 -15.72 -8.14
CA LEU A 155 -0.98 -14.90 -8.36
C LEU A 155 -2.15 -15.54 -7.62
N SER A 156 -2.86 -14.74 -6.84
CA SER A 156 -4.15 -15.11 -6.25
C SER A 156 -5.12 -13.99 -6.51
N VAL A 157 -6.27 -14.31 -7.10
CA VAL A 157 -7.34 -13.35 -7.36
C VAL A 157 -8.62 -13.93 -6.80
N HIS A 158 -9.36 -13.14 -6.02
CA HIS A 158 -10.58 -13.60 -5.37
C HIS A 158 -11.75 -13.72 -6.35
N SER A 159 -12.01 -12.68 -7.14
CA SER A 159 -13.12 -12.63 -8.08
C SER A 159 -12.73 -11.87 -9.34
N LEU A 160 -12.89 -12.52 -10.50
CA LEU A 160 -12.77 -11.91 -11.82
C LEU A 160 -14.16 -11.78 -12.43
N THR A 161 -14.50 -10.59 -12.92
CA THR A 161 -15.79 -10.33 -13.57
C THR A 161 -15.62 -10.02 -15.05
N GLU A 162 -16.45 -10.65 -15.87
CA GLU A 162 -16.67 -10.29 -17.28
C GLU A 162 -17.74 -9.19 -17.32
N PHE A 163 -17.52 -8.15 -18.11
CA PHE A 163 -18.56 -7.17 -18.45
C PHE A 163 -19.40 -7.67 -19.62
#